data_AF-A0A9W8MF21-F1
#
_entry.id   AF-A0A9W8MF21-F1
#
_cell.length_a   1.000
_cell.length_b   1.000
_cell.length_c   1.000
_cell.angle_alpha   90.00
_cell.angle_beta   90.00
_cell.angle_gamma   90.00
#
_symmetry.space_group_name_H-M   'P 1'
#
loop_
_entity.id
_entity.type
_entity.pdbx_description
1 polymer ?
#
loop_
_entity_poly.entity_id
_entity_poly.type
_entity_poly.pdbx_seq_one_letter_code
_entity_poly.pdbx_strand_id
1 'polypeptide(L)'
;MPKVRPGWTPRQSILLRIAAIEYLRVANAEQNCDEYLETFFQEWLMTYGVPEVPEGCTAEGSLALLKVRVTATVKWHVFAGDRSLKVSYKARIHALKLQLQRDLFHLWDLPDDLPYKAQIKARAGESGLESGFSSMKV
;
A
#
# COMPACT_ATOMS: atom_id res chain seq x y z
N MET A 1 9.62 10.36 -1.10
CA MET A 1 8.20 10.29 -0.72
C MET A 1 7.75 8.83 -0.67
N PRO A 2 6.95 8.43 0.33
CA PRO A 2 6.33 7.10 0.38
C PRO A 2 5.59 6.79 -0.92
N LYS A 3 5.83 5.62 -1.51
CA LYS A 3 5.08 5.17 -2.70
C LYS A 3 3.79 4.47 -2.25
N VAL A 4 2.81 5.22 -1.74
CA VAL A 4 1.46 4.66 -1.55
C VAL A 4 0.80 4.57 -2.92
N ARG A 5 0.33 3.36 -3.25
CA ARG A 5 -0.44 3.15 -4.48
C ARG A 5 -1.81 3.83 -4.31
N PRO A 6 -2.31 4.59 -5.31
CA PRO A 6 -3.63 5.20 -5.23
C PRO A 6 -4.71 4.17 -4.87
N GLY A 7 -5.62 4.58 -3.99
CA GLY A 7 -6.75 3.75 -3.54
C GLY A 7 -6.51 2.97 -2.24
N TRP A 8 -5.42 3.23 -1.52
CA TRP A 8 -5.17 2.71 -0.17
C TRP A 8 -4.87 3.85 0.81
N THR A 9 -5.28 3.67 2.07
CA THR A 9 -4.90 4.55 3.17
C THR A 9 -3.42 4.32 3.55
N PRO A 10 -2.80 5.21 4.35
CA PRO A 10 -1.43 5.02 4.83
C PRO A 10 -1.22 3.69 5.57
N ARG A 11 -2.11 3.35 6.52
CA ARG A 11 -2.04 2.07 7.25
C ARG A 11 -2.20 0.87 6.35
N GLN A 12 -3.19 0.88 5.46
CA GLN A 12 -3.38 -0.19 4.47
C GLN A 12 -2.12 -0.38 3.63
N SER A 13 -1.47 0.70 3.22
CA SER A 13 -0.23 0.66 2.45
C SER A 13 0.94 0.08 3.22
N ILE A 14 1.05 0.37 4.53
CA ILE A 14 2.03 -0.23 5.42
C ILE A 14 1.79 -1.75 5.49
N LEU A 15 0.55 -2.17 5.73
CA LEU A 15 0.21 -3.58 5.87
C LEU A 15 0.50 -4.36 4.57
N LEU A 16 0.15 -3.80 3.40
CA LEU A 16 0.46 -4.43 2.10
C LEU A 16 1.97 -4.64 1.86
N ARG A 17 2.82 -3.74 2.38
CA ARG A 17 4.28 -3.90 2.28
C ARG A 17 4.83 -4.94 3.24
N ILE A 18 4.27 -5.01 4.46
CA ILE A 18 4.58 -6.09 5.41
C ILE A 18 4.20 -7.43 4.78
N ALA A 19 3.01 -7.51 4.17
CA ALA A 19 2.57 -8.72 3.51
C ALA A 19 3.47 -9.13 2.34
N ALA A 20 3.99 -8.16 1.57
CA ALA A 20 4.97 -8.45 0.53
C ALA A 20 6.30 -8.99 1.08
N ILE A 21 6.73 -8.54 2.27
CA ILE A 21 7.91 -9.08 2.96
C ILE A 21 7.66 -10.53 3.39
N GLU A 22 6.51 -10.84 3.98
CA GLU A 22 6.18 -12.20 4.38
C GLU A 22 5.98 -13.13 3.18
N TYR A 23 5.34 -12.66 2.10
CA TYR A 23 5.26 -13.40 0.83
C TYR A 23 6.64 -13.85 0.36
N LEU A 24 7.63 -12.94 0.38
CA LEU A 24 8.99 -13.25 -0.02
C LEU A 24 9.68 -14.25 0.93
N ARG A 25 9.34 -14.25 2.22
CA ARG A 25 9.86 -15.22 3.19
C ARG A 25 9.28 -16.61 2.96
N VAL A 26 7.98 -16.70 2.73
CA VAL A 26 7.27 -17.94 2.36
C VAL A 26 7.86 -18.50 1.06
N ALA A 27 8.01 -17.67 0.04
CA ALA A 27 8.64 -18.05 -1.23
C ALA A 27 10.10 -18.51 -1.05
N ASN A 28 10.87 -17.83 -0.21
CA ASN A 28 12.27 -18.20 0.08
C ASN A 28 12.38 -19.50 0.89
N ALA A 29 11.34 -19.87 1.63
CA ALA A 29 11.25 -21.14 2.35
C ALA A 29 10.63 -22.26 1.50
N GLU A 30 10.37 -22.01 0.21
CA GLU A 30 9.72 -22.95 -0.73
C GLU A 30 8.33 -23.41 -0.26
N GLN A 31 7.62 -22.54 0.46
CA GLN A 31 6.28 -22.77 0.99
C GLN A 31 5.20 -22.22 0.05
N ASN A 32 3.95 -22.62 0.29
CA ASN A 32 2.79 -22.26 -0.53
C ASN A 32 2.43 -20.77 -0.38
N CYS A 33 2.75 -19.99 -1.41
CA CYS A 33 2.46 -18.56 -1.47
C CYS A 33 0.96 -18.24 -1.65
N ASP A 34 0.18 -19.13 -2.25
CA ASP A 34 -1.25 -18.90 -2.47
C ASP A 34 -2.03 -19.09 -1.16
N GLU A 35 -1.66 -20.08 -0.35
CA GLU A 35 -2.22 -20.28 1.00
C GLU A 35 -1.90 -19.11 1.92
N TYR A 36 -0.68 -18.57 1.85
CA TYR A 36 -0.31 -17.36 2.56
C TYR A 36 -1.20 -16.16 2.16
N LEU A 37 -1.41 -15.96 0.85
CA LEU A 37 -2.24 -14.86 0.35
C LEU A 37 -3.71 -15.00 0.74
N GLU A 38 -4.21 -16.24 0.84
CA GLU A 38 -5.56 -16.50 1.35
C GLU A 38 -5.69 -16.07 2.81
N THR A 39 -4.79 -16.57 3.65
CA THR A 39 -4.76 -16.27 5.09
C THR A 39 -4.65 -14.76 5.32
N PHE A 40 -3.72 -14.11 4.61
CA PHE A 40 -3.56 -12.66 4.68
C PHE A 40 -4.82 -11.90 4.25
N PHE A 41 -5.54 -12.39 3.24
CA PHE A 41 -6.80 -11.75 2.83
C PHE A 41 -7.90 -11.89 3.90
N GLN A 42 -7.95 -13.00 4.62
CA GLN A 42 -8.87 -13.13 5.76
C GLN A 42 -8.51 -12.16 6.89
N GLU A 43 -7.23 -12.03 7.24
CA GLU A 43 -6.74 -11.04 8.21
C GLU A 43 -7.06 -9.60 7.77
N TRP A 44 -6.94 -9.31 6.48
CA TRP A 44 -7.30 -8.03 5.90
C TRP A 44 -8.75 -7.66 6.17
N LEU A 45 -9.68 -8.60 5.93
CA LEU A 45 -11.11 -8.39 6.18
C LEU A 45 -11.41 -8.21 7.66
N MET A 46 -10.73 -8.94 8.54
CA MET A 46 -10.85 -8.74 9.99
C MET A 46 -10.37 -7.36 10.44
N THR A 47 -9.34 -6.82 9.76
CA THR A 47 -8.73 -5.54 10.13
C THR A 47 -9.49 -4.34 9.55
N TYR A 48 -9.94 -4.42 8.30
CA TYR A 48 -10.51 -3.29 7.55
C TYR A 48 -11.98 -3.47 7.14
N GLY A 49 -12.59 -4.62 7.45
CA GLY A 49 -13.96 -4.92 7.09
C GLY A 49 -14.15 -5.41 5.66
N VAL A 50 -15.39 -5.79 5.39
CA VAL A 50 -15.90 -6.17 4.06
C VAL A 50 -16.13 -4.89 3.24
N PRO A 51 -15.85 -4.88 1.92
CA PRO A 51 -16.10 -3.70 1.11
C PRO A 51 -17.60 -3.40 1.04
N GLU A 52 -17.95 -2.12 1.00
CA GLU A 52 -19.31 -1.70 0.63
C GLU A 52 -19.66 -2.27 -0.74
N VAL A 53 -20.91 -2.70 -0.89
CA VAL A 53 -21.42 -3.29 -2.12
C VAL A 53 -22.08 -2.18 -2.94
N PRO A 54 -21.51 -1.78 -4.10
CA PRO A 54 -22.14 -0.79 -4.95
C PRO A 54 -23.50 -1.28 -5.47
N GLU A 55 -24.42 -0.36 -5.73
CA GLU A 55 -25.68 -0.70 -6.39
C GLU A 55 -25.42 -1.45 -7.71
N GLY A 56 -26.14 -2.56 -7.91
CA GLY A 56 -25.96 -3.43 -9.07
C GLY A 56 -24.80 -4.43 -8.99
N CYS A 57 -24.05 -4.47 -7.88
CA CYS A 57 -23.03 -5.50 -7.62
C CYS A 57 -23.50 -6.53 -6.59
N THR A 58 -22.92 -7.73 -6.62
CA THR A 58 -23.09 -8.72 -5.54
C THR A 58 -22.03 -8.55 -4.47
N ALA A 59 -22.34 -9.01 -3.25
CA ALA A 59 -21.37 -9.03 -2.15
C ALA A 59 -20.15 -9.90 -2.51
N GLU A 60 -20.39 -11.06 -3.12
CA GLU A 60 -19.35 -11.99 -3.58
C GLU A 60 -18.46 -11.35 -4.65
N GLY A 61 -19.06 -10.63 -5.61
CA GLY A 61 -18.32 -9.93 -6.65
C GLY A 61 -17.45 -8.79 -6.10
N SER A 62 -17.98 -8.04 -5.13
CA SER A 62 -17.24 -6.96 -4.45
C SER A 62 -16.07 -7.51 -3.64
N LEU A 63 -16.28 -8.63 -2.94
CA LEU A 63 -15.25 -9.31 -2.18
C LEU A 63 -14.14 -9.89 -3.09
N ALA A 64 -14.54 -10.55 -4.18
CA ALA A 64 -13.60 -11.08 -5.16
C ALA A 64 -12.74 -9.97 -5.78
N LEU A 65 -13.34 -8.83 -6.12
CA LEU A 65 -12.63 -7.67 -6.64
C LEU A 65 -11.64 -7.11 -5.61
N LEU A 66 -12.04 -6.99 -4.34
CA LEU A 66 -11.15 -6.55 -3.27
C LEU A 66 -9.95 -7.49 -3.11
N LYS A 67 -10.21 -8.81 -3.08
CA LYS A 67 -9.16 -9.84 -3.00
C LYS A 67 -8.13 -9.69 -4.11
N VAL A 68 -8.60 -9.60 -5.36
CA VAL A 68 -7.74 -9.38 -6.53
C VAL A 68 -6.89 -8.12 -6.36
N ARG A 69 -7.48 -7.00 -5.89
CA ARG A 69 -6.76 -5.75 -5.68
C ARG A 69 -5.70 -5.83 -4.58
N VAL A 70 -6.01 -6.48 -3.46
CA VAL A 70 -5.10 -6.71 -2.33
C VAL A 70 -3.91 -7.56 -2.81
N THR A 71 -4.19 -8.75 -3.35
CA THR A 71 -3.17 -9.68 -3.84
C THR A 71 -2.30 -9.06 -4.94
N ALA A 72 -2.89 -8.34 -5.89
CA ALA A 72 -2.14 -7.67 -6.94
C ALA A 72 -1.21 -6.59 -6.37
N THR A 73 -1.62 -5.88 -5.32
CA THR A 73 -0.77 -4.87 -4.69
C THR A 73 0.38 -5.49 -3.90
N VAL A 74 0.13 -6.60 -3.19
CA VAL A 74 1.20 -7.39 -2.55
C VAL A 74 2.22 -7.86 -3.60
N LYS A 75 1.77 -8.51 -4.68
CA LYS A 75 2.66 -8.97 -5.77
C LYS A 75 3.40 -7.81 -6.44
N TRP A 76 2.76 -6.66 -6.61
CA TRP A 76 3.45 -5.47 -7.13
C TRP A 76 4.60 -5.01 -6.22
N HIS A 77 4.40 -5.02 -4.89
CA HIS A 77 5.48 -4.72 -3.95
C HIS A 77 6.59 -5.78 -3.98
N VAL A 78 6.26 -7.06 -4.18
CA VAL A 78 7.25 -8.14 -4.33
C VAL A 78 8.11 -7.90 -5.57
N PHE A 79 7.48 -7.73 -6.74
CA PHE A 79 8.17 -7.71 -8.03
C PHE A 79 8.54 -6.30 -8.53
N ALA A 80 8.24 -5.24 -7.77
CA ALA A 80 8.42 -3.85 -8.19
C ALA A 80 7.71 -3.50 -9.52
N GLY A 81 6.64 -4.23 -9.88
CA GLY A 81 5.94 -4.09 -11.15
C GLY A 81 6.48 -4.93 -12.30
N ASP A 82 7.57 -5.67 -12.11
CA ASP A 82 8.07 -6.65 -13.08
C ASP A 82 7.28 -7.97 -13.02
N ARG A 83 7.49 -8.85 -14.01
CA ARG A 83 6.90 -10.21 -14.05
C ARG A 83 7.62 -11.22 -13.15
N SER A 84 8.87 -10.93 -12.78
CA SER A 84 9.72 -11.82 -12.00
C SER A 84 10.72 -11.01 -11.15
N LEU A 85 11.27 -11.64 -10.11
CA LEU A 85 12.30 -11.01 -9.29
C LEU A 85 13.61 -10.96 -10.09
N LYS A 86 14.22 -9.77 -10.18
CA LYS A 86 15.56 -9.57 -10.79
C LYS A 86 16.71 -9.76 -9.79
N VAL A 87 16.40 -9.90 -8.51
CA VAL A 87 17.36 -10.04 -7.40
C VAL A 87 16.97 -11.24 -6.54
N SER A 88 17.78 -11.60 -5.56
CA SER A 88 17.40 -12.65 -4.60
C SER A 88 16.25 -12.22 -3.70
N TYR A 89 15.48 -13.18 -3.18
CA TYR A 89 14.42 -12.91 -2.20
C TYR A 89 14.95 -12.14 -0.98
N LYS A 90 16.12 -12.54 -0.45
CA LYS A 90 16.78 -11.87 0.69
C LYS A 90 17.09 -10.40 0.40
N ALA A 91 17.65 -10.10 -0.79
CA ALA A 91 17.94 -8.72 -1.19
C ALA A 91 16.65 -7.89 -1.33
N ARG A 92 15.59 -8.48 -1.89
CA ARG A 92 14.30 -7.79 -2.01
C ARG A 92 13.64 -7.52 -0.65
N ILE A 93 13.67 -8.50 0.25
CA ILE A 93 13.20 -8.35 1.63
C ILE A 93 13.92 -7.19 2.32
N HIS A 94 15.25 -7.14 2.21
CA HIS A 94 16.05 -6.05 2.80
C HIS A 94 15.62 -4.69 2.25
N ALA A 95 15.47 -4.56 0.92
CA ALA A 95 15.02 -3.32 0.30
C ALA A 95 13.62 -2.89 0.75
N LEU A 96 12.67 -3.82 0.86
CA LEU A 96 11.32 -3.54 1.35
C LEU A 96 11.32 -3.14 2.83
N LYS A 97 12.16 -3.75 3.67
CA LYS A 97 12.31 -3.36 5.09
C LYS A 97 12.81 -1.93 5.24
N LEU A 98 13.84 -1.54 4.47
CA LEU A 98 14.33 -0.16 4.46
C LEU A 98 13.24 0.82 4.01
N GLN A 99 12.46 0.45 2.99
CA GLN A 99 11.35 1.28 2.55
C GLN A 99 10.26 1.39 3.62
N LEU A 100 9.91 0.28 4.26
CA LEU A 100 8.93 0.24 5.34
C LEU A 100 9.35 1.11 6.54
N GLN A 101 10.62 1.08 6.95
CA GLN A 101 11.12 1.95 8.01
C GLN A 101 10.94 3.44 7.67
N ARG A 102 11.23 3.83 6.43
CA ARG A 102 11.01 5.20 5.96
C ARG A 102 9.53 5.55 5.92
N ASP A 103 8.69 4.62 5.47
CA ASP A 103 7.25 4.83 5.40
C ASP A 103 6.64 4.98 6.79
N LEU A 104 7.05 4.16 7.78
CA LEU A 104 6.63 4.30 9.17
C LEU A 104 6.98 5.67 9.74
N PHE A 105 8.20 6.18 9.46
CA PHE A 105 8.58 7.53 9.89
C PHE A 105 7.67 8.64 9.32
N HIS A 106 7.10 8.45 8.13
CA HIS A 106 6.32 9.50 7.45
C HIS A 106 4.80 9.33 7.52
N LEU A 107 4.32 8.10 7.68
CA LEU A 107 2.92 7.72 7.51
C LEU A 107 2.22 7.37 8.82
N TRP A 108 2.98 7.08 9.88
CA TRP A 108 2.40 6.57 11.13
C TRP A 108 1.47 7.57 11.82
N ASP A 109 1.75 8.87 11.69
CA ASP A 109 0.96 9.94 12.31
C ASP A 109 -0.13 10.51 11.39
N LEU A 110 -0.38 9.88 10.23
CA LEU A 110 -1.39 10.38 9.28
C LEU A 110 -2.80 9.86 9.62
N PRO A 111 -3.85 10.69 9.42
CA PRO A 111 -5.24 10.26 9.55
C PRO A 111 -5.56 9.06 8.64
N ASP A 112 -6.36 8.14 9.17
CA ASP A 112 -6.69 6.87 8.51
C ASP A 112 -7.72 6.99 7.39
N ASP A 113 -8.45 8.10 7.35
CA ASP A 113 -9.59 8.35 6.46
C ASP A 113 -9.21 8.95 5.11
N LEU A 114 -8.00 9.51 4.98
CA LEU A 114 -7.58 10.18 3.74
C LEU A 114 -6.78 9.22 2.82
N PRO A 115 -7.21 8.99 1.58
CA PRO A 115 -6.37 8.32 0.59
C PRO A 115 -5.12 9.18 0.33
N TYR A 116 -3.95 8.55 0.21
CA TYR A 116 -2.65 9.24 0.19
C TYR A 116 -2.51 10.40 -0.83
N LYS A 117 -3.18 10.32 -1.99
CA LYS A 117 -3.20 11.40 -2.99
C LYS A 117 -3.92 12.66 -2.50
N ALA A 118 -4.97 12.51 -1.67
CA ALA A 118 -5.65 13.64 -1.03
C ALA A 118 -4.77 14.26 0.06
N GLN A 119 -3.96 13.44 0.76
CA GLN A 119 -3.06 13.90 1.81
C GLN A 119 -1.85 14.71 1.28
N ILE A 120 -1.29 14.35 0.13
CA ILE A 120 -0.23 15.16 -0.52
C ILE A 120 -0.76 16.57 -0.84
N LYS A 121 -2.01 16.68 -1.29
CA LYS A 121 -2.63 17.99 -1.57
C LYS A 121 -2.91 18.77 -0.28
N ALA A 122 -3.39 18.12 0.78
CA ALA A 122 -3.64 18.77 2.07
C ALA A 122 -2.35 19.32 2.70
N ARG A 123 -1.27 18.53 2.74
CA ARG A 123 0.04 18.99 3.26
C ARG A 123 0.69 20.07 2.39
N ALA A 124 0.48 20.05 1.08
CA ALA A 124 0.94 21.13 0.19
C ALA A 124 0.18 22.44 0.43
N GLY A 125 -1.04 22.39 1.00
CA GLY A 125 -1.79 23.56 1.44
C GLY A 125 -1.43 24.05 2.85
N GLU A 126 -0.91 23.17 3.71
CA GLU A 126 -0.47 23.52 5.08
C GLU A 126 0.97 24.03 5.14
N SER A 127 1.81 23.78 4.13
CA SER A 127 3.09 24.49 3.97
C SER A 127 2.84 25.88 3.39
N GLY A 128 2.19 26.74 4.19
CA GLY A 128 2.12 28.18 3.99
C GLY A 128 3.50 28.82 4.14
N LEU A 129 4.35 28.59 3.14
CA LEU A 129 5.58 29.34 2.86
C LEU A 129 5.60 29.71 1.37
N GLU A 130 4.48 30.24 0.90
CA GLU A 130 4.38 31.03 -0.32
C GLU A 130 3.73 32.37 0.08
N SER A 131 4.36 33.09 1.02
CA SER A 131 4.18 34.54 1.14
C SER A 131 5.41 35.21 0.53
N GLY A 132 5.22 35.76 -0.67
CA GLY A 132 6.03 36.87 -1.17
C GLY A 132 7.07 36.52 -2.22
N PHE A 133 6.63 36.43 -3.48
CA PHE A 133 7.35 37.12 -4.54
C PHE A 133 6.51 38.31 -5.02
N SER A 134 6.92 39.48 -4.52
CA SER A 134 6.84 40.82 -5.09
C SER A 134 5.62 41.24 -5.91
N SER A 135 4.93 42.23 -5.33
CA SER A 135 4.45 43.40 -6.07
C SER A 135 5.52 43.92 -7.06
N MET A 136 5.18 44.04 -8.35
CA MET A 136 5.67 45.15 -9.17
C MET A 136 4.76 45.38 -10.39
N LYS A 137 4.32 46.63 -10.51
CA LYS A 137 3.50 47.21 -11.60
C LYS A 137 4.10 46.96 -12.99
N VAL A 138 3.22 46.82 -13.99
CA VAL A 138 3.03 47.83 -15.05
C VAL A 138 1.54 48.02 -15.24
#